data_AF-A0A2E8Y811-F1
#
_entry.id   AF-A0A2E8Y811-F1
#
_cell.length_a   1.000
_cell.length_b   1.000
_cell.length_c   1.000
_cell.angle_alpha   90.00
_cell.angle_beta   90.00
_cell.angle_gamma   90.00
#
_symmetry.space_group_name_H-M   'P 1'
#
loop_
_entity.id
_entity.type
_entity.pdbx_description
1 polymer ?
#
loop_
_entity_poly.entity_id
_entity_poly.type
_entity_poly.pdbx_seq_one_letter_code
_entity_poly.pdbx_strand_id
1 'polypeptide(L)'
;MADDRPKEAWQPLTFSGVARFAVVSRWRLLTVELVFALMVAATVVWFVQQAWVPVIDKSIQHMPATGEIRGGRLAWPSGAVVEQEGPFMRIDVRPGGFSNVVESADLVLAFGPDNLQFGSSLGLGLLPLPYPKGWIWSFNKTELEPWWGARSHMVLAGLGLLVVVALLIAWSALGLLYAFPVKVFSVNRVDWMGARKIAVAAQLPGALVMTVGIVLY
;
A
#
# COMPACT_ATOMS: atom_id res chain seq x y z
N MET A 1 -4.49 -42.65 30.93
CA MET A 1 -5.62 -42.05 30.19
C MET A 1 -5.13 -40.73 29.61
N ALA A 2 -5.49 -40.44 28.36
CA ALA A 2 -4.73 -39.64 27.41
C ALA A 2 -4.31 -38.22 27.86
N ASP A 3 -3.09 -37.90 27.46
CA ASP A 3 -2.46 -36.59 27.33
C ASP A 3 -3.38 -35.58 26.61
N ASP A 4 -4.13 -34.80 27.38
CA ASP A 4 -5.00 -33.73 26.89
C ASP A 4 -4.16 -32.48 26.57
N ARG A 5 -3.25 -32.63 25.59
CA ARG A 5 -2.63 -31.49 24.92
C ARG A 5 -3.75 -30.66 24.29
N PRO A 6 -3.90 -29.37 24.65
CA PRO A 6 -4.98 -28.57 24.12
C PRO A 6 -4.86 -28.52 22.60
N LYS A 7 -5.88 -29.06 21.92
CA LYS A 7 -6.06 -29.08 20.46
C LYS A 7 -5.85 -27.67 19.89
N GLU A 8 -4.60 -27.44 19.49
CA GLU A 8 -4.13 -26.66 18.37
C GLU A 8 -5.04 -25.50 17.92
N ALA A 9 -4.86 -24.34 18.55
CA ALA A 9 -5.47 -23.07 18.15
C ALA A 9 -4.80 -22.52 16.88
N TRP A 10 -5.25 -22.98 15.71
CA TRP A 10 -4.74 -22.53 14.40
C TRP A 10 -5.71 -21.65 13.60
N GLN A 11 -7.00 -21.58 13.98
CA GLN A 11 -8.02 -20.95 13.15
C GLN A 11 -8.58 -19.68 13.79
N PRO A 12 -8.04 -18.48 13.47
CA PRO A 12 -8.58 -17.19 13.93
C PRO A 12 -9.91 -16.80 13.28
N LEU A 13 -10.57 -17.73 12.57
CA LEU A 13 -11.80 -17.52 11.81
C LEU A 13 -13.07 -17.77 12.63
N THR A 14 -12.96 -18.40 13.79
CA THR A 14 -14.12 -18.72 14.65
C THR A 14 -14.01 -18.00 15.99
N PHE A 15 -15.13 -17.60 16.58
CA PHE A 15 -15.18 -16.95 17.90
C PHE A 15 -14.45 -17.78 18.98
N SER A 16 -14.52 -19.11 18.89
CA SER A 16 -13.81 -20.03 19.79
C SER A 16 -12.29 -20.08 19.52
N GLY A 17 -11.86 -19.92 18.26
CA GLY A 17 -10.45 -19.80 17.89
C GLY A 17 -9.81 -18.49 18.37
N VAL A 18 -10.52 -17.37 18.21
CA VAL A 18 -10.08 -16.03 18.68
C VAL A 18 -9.96 -16.00 20.21
N ALA A 19 -10.91 -16.60 20.94
CA ALA A 19 -10.86 -16.68 22.41
C ALA A 19 -9.65 -17.48 22.92
N ARG A 20 -9.19 -18.50 22.18
CA ARG A 20 -8.01 -19.31 22.57
C ARG A 20 -6.70 -18.55 22.46
N PHE A 21 -6.60 -17.49 21.65
CA PHE A 21 -5.41 -16.63 21.58
C PHE A 21 -5.14 -15.86 22.88
N ALA A 22 -6.10 -15.79 23.81
CA ALA A 22 -5.89 -15.24 25.15
C ALA A 22 -4.74 -15.92 25.91
N VAL A 23 -4.57 -17.24 25.71
CA VAL A 23 -3.64 -18.10 26.46
C VAL A 23 -2.37 -18.45 25.65
N VAL A 24 -2.37 -18.17 24.34
CA VAL A 24 -1.29 -18.54 23.42
C VAL A 24 -0.04 -17.66 23.57
N SER A 25 1.14 -18.21 23.31
CA SER A 25 2.42 -17.47 23.37
C SER A 25 2.42 -16.27 22.41
N ARG A 26 3.06 -15.16 22.81
CA ARG A 26 3.15 -13.95 21.97
C ARG A 26 3.82 -14.22 20.61
N TRP A 27 4.77 -15.15 20.57
CA TRP A 27 5.48 -15.55 19.35
C TRP A 27 4.57 -16.25 18.33
N ARG A 28 3.61 -17.05 18.79
CA ARG A 28 2.67 -17.74 17.90
C ARG A 28 1.64 -16.76 17.33
N LEU A 29 1.18 -15.78 18.11
CA LEU A 29 0.34 -14.70 17.60
C LEU A 29 1.07 -13.89 16.52
N LEU A 30 2.32 -13.47 16.79
CA LEU A 30 3.16 -12.77 15.81
C LEU A 30 3.38 -13.58 14.52
N THR A 31 3.55 -14.90 14.63
CA THR A 31 3.72 -15.77 13.46
C THR A 31 2.45 -15.79 12.61
N VAL A 32 1.28 -15.90 13.23
CA VAL A 32 0.00 -15.87 12.51
C VAL A 32 -0.21 -14.50 11.86
N GLU A 33 -0.04 -13.41 12.60
CA GLU A 33 -0.09 -12.05 12.06
C GLU A 33 0.85 -11.88 10.87
N LEU A 34 2.09 -12.37 10.98
CA LEU A 34 3.06 -12.30 9.89
C LEU A 34 2.59 -13.06 8.65
N VAL A 35 2.00 -14.25 8.79
CA VAL A 35 1.46 -15.01 7.65
C VAL A 35 0.34 -14.22 6.95
N PHE A 36 -0.61 -13.66 7.71
CA PHE A 36 -1.68 -12.84 7.13
C PHE A 36 -1.15 -11.55 6.50
N ALA A 37 -0.19 -10.88 7.14
CA ALA A 37 0.44 -9.67 6.62
C ALA A 37 1.21 -9.95 5.33
N LEU A 38 1.95 -11.07 5.26
CA LEU A 38 2.66 -11.51 4.05
C LEU A 38 1.67 -11.85 2.93
N MET A 39 0.55 -12.49 3.24
CA MET A 39 -0.50 -12.78 2.26
C MET A 39 -1.09 -11.49 1.67
N VAL A 40 -1.48 -10.54 2.53
CA VAL A 40 -1.97 -9.22 2.09
C VAL A 40 -0.92 -8.49 1.26
N ALA A 41 0.34 -8.47 1.72
CA ALA A 41 1.43 -7.81 1.01
C ALA A 41 1.69 -8.44 -0.37
N ALA A 42 1.64 -9.78 -0.47
CA ALA A 42 1.77 -10.47 -1.74
C ALA A 42 0.64 -10.10 -2.71
N THR A 43 -0.61 -10.03 -2.23
CA THR A 43 -1.76 -9.60 -3.04
C THR A 43 -1.61 -8.14 -3.49
N VAL A 44 -1.19 -7.23 -2.61
CA VAL A 44 -0.96 -5.82 -2.97
C VAL A 44 0.17 -5.68 -4.00
N VAL A 45 1.29 -6.37 -3.80
CA VAL A 45 2.42 -6.35 -4.74
C VAL A 45 2.01 -6.94 -6.09
N TRP A 46 1.26 -8.04 -6.09
CA TRP A 46 0.72 -8.64 -7.30
C TRP A 46 -0.22 -7.68 -8.04
N PHE A 47 -1.13 -7.01 -7.32
CA PHE A 47 -2.03 -6.01 -7.90
C PHE A 47 -1.25 -4.86 -8.52
N VAL A 48 -0.28 -4.27 -7.81
CA VAL A 48 0.55 -3.17 -8.32
C VAL A 48 1.37 -3.63 -9.54
N GLN A 49 1.90 -4.85 -9.51
CA GLN A 49 2.62 -5.45 -10.62
C GLN A 49 1.74 -5.63 -11.86
N GLN A 50 0.47 -5.97 -11.69
CA GLN A 50 -0.45 -6.21 -12.80
C GLN A 50 -1.12 -4.93 -13.32
N ALA A 51 -1.47 -4.01 -12.42
CA ALA A 51 -2.26 -2.83 -12.71
C ALA A 51 -1.41 -1.59 -12.99
N TRP A 52 -0.34 -1.37 -12.21
CA TRP A 52 0.40 -0.10 -12.21
C TRP A 52 1.72 -0.19 -12.98
N VAL A 53 2.48 -1.27 -12.81
CA VAL A 53 3.75 -1.45 -13.52
C VAL A 53 3.60 -1.34 -15.06
N PRO A 54 2.58 -1.93 -15.71
CA PRO A 54 2.42 -1.79 -17.16
C PRO A 54 2.10 -0.35 -17.59
N VAL A 55 1.42 0.43 -16.76
CA VAL A 55 1.15 1.85 -17.02
C VAL A 55 2.44 2.65 -16.91
N ILE A 56 3.23 2.40 -15.86
CA ILE A 56 4.54 3.03 -15.65
C ILE A 56 5.49 2.71 -16.81
N ASP A 57 5.60 1.45 -17.20
CA ASP A 57 6.46 1.02 -18.31
C ASP A 57 6.04 1.69 -19.63
N LYS A 58 4.74 1.72 -19.93
CA LYS A 58 4.20 2.42 -21.12
C LYS A 58 4.48 3.92 -21.05
N SER A 59 4.31 4.55 -19.90
CA SER A 59 4.63 5.98 -19.72
C SER A 59 6.11 6.24 -20.00
N ILE A 60 7.02 5.46 -19.39
CA ILE A 60 8.47 5.61 -19.60
C ILE A 60 8.84 5.40 -21.07
N GLN A 61 8.25 4.41 -21.75
CA GLN A 61 8.53 4.15 -23.17
C GLN A 61 8.16 5.32 -24.09
N HIS A 62 7.10 6.07 -23.75
CA HIS A 62 6.64 7.24 -24.50
C HIS A 62 7.31 8.55 -24.06
N MET A 63 8.14 8.54 -23.00
CA MET A 63 8.90 9.71 -22.59
C MET A 63 9.95 10.09 -23.64
N PRO A 64 10.22 11.39 -23.82
CA PRO A 64 11.32 11.86 -24.64
C PRO A 64 12.67 11.43 -24.06
N ALA A 65 13.67 11.31 -24.96
CA ALA A 65 15.04 10.96 -24.59
C ALA A 65 15.76 12.06 -23.79
N THR A 66 15.22 13.28 -23.75
CA THR A 66 15.76 14.41 -22.98
C THR A 66 14.62 15.03 -22.17
N GLY A 67 14.88 15.28 -20.89
CA GLY A 67 13.89 15.75 -19.92
C GLY A 67 14.52 15.84 -18.53
N GLU A 68 14.37 16.99 -17.87
CA GLU A 68 14.96 17.23 -16.54
C GLU A 68 14.00 18.07 -15.69
N ILE A 69 13.87 17.74 -14.41
CA ILE A 69 13.26 18.65 -13.45
C ILE A 69 14.40 19.44 -12.81
N ARG A 70 14.52 20.72 -13.15
CA ARG A 70 15.60 21.61 -12.69
C ARG A 70 15.05 22.92 -12.16
N GLY A 71 15.45 23.29 -10.94
CA GLY A 71 15.10 24.58 -10.35
C GLY A 71 13.60 24.76 -10.11
N GLY A 72 12.87 23.66 -9.86
CA GLY A 72 11.42 23.69 -9.69
C GLY A 72 10.61 23.76 -10.99
N ARG A 73 11.25 23.52 -12.14
CA ARG A 73 10.57 23.48 -13.45
C ARG A 73 10.91 22.21 -14.21
N LEU A 74 9.93 21.69 -14.94
CA LEU A 74 10.08 20.59 -15.87
C LEU A 74 10.65 21.13 -17.19
N ALA A 75 11.95 20.97 -17.39
CA ALA A 75 12.62 21.20 -18.66
C ALA A 75 12.32 20.03 -19.60
N TRP A 76 11.26 20.19 -20.38
CA TRP A 76 10.74 19.17 -21.30
C TRP A 76 10.82 19.66 -22.76
N PRO A 77 11.07 18.78 -23.74
CA PRO A 77 11.03 19.14 -25.15
C PRO A 77 9.66 19.68 -25.56
N SER A 78 9.64 20.82 -26.25
CA SER A 78 8.43 21.45 -26.73
C SER A 78 7.62 20.52 -27.62
N GLY A 79 6.38 20.20 -27.22
CA GLY A 79 5.43 19.39 -27.99
C GLY A 79 5.39 17.90 -27.64
N ALA A 80 6.28 17.40 -26.78
CA ALA A 80 6.19 16.04 -26.28
C ALA A 80 5.14 15.97 -25.16
N VAL A 81 4.05 15.24 -25.39
CA VAL A 81 2.99 15.00 -24.40
C VAL A 81 2.94 13.50 -24.15
N VAL A 82 2.96 13.10 -22.88
CA VAL A 82 2.81 11.70 -22.48
C VAL A 82 1.48 11.58 -21.75
N GLU A 83 0.54 10.86 -22.36
CA GLU A 83 -0.75 10.55 -21.76
C GLU A 83 -0.91 9.04 -21.81
N GLN A 84 -0.94 8.41 -20.64
CA GLN A 84 -1.18 6.99 -20.52
C GLN A 84 -2.27 6.77 -19.48
N GLU A 85 -3.33 6.12 -19.93
CA GLU A 85 -4.48 5.77 -19.12
C GLU A 85 -4.51 4.26 -18.95
N GLY A 86 -4.39 3.81 -17.70
CA GLY A 86 -4.67 2.45 -17.29
C GLY A 86 -5.98 2.37 -16.52
N PRO A 87 -6.45 1.15 -16.23
CA PRO A 87 -7.72 0.94 -15.53
C PRO A 87 -7.77 1.57 -14.12
N PHE A 88 -6.62 1.74 -13.45
CA PHE A 88 -6.54 2.25 -12.07
C PHE A 88 -5.58 3.44 -11.91
N MET A 89 -4.80 3.77 -12.93
CA MET A 89 -3.80 4.83 -12.87
C MET A 89 -3.72 5.56 -14.21
N ARG A 90 -3.73 6.90 -14.16
CA ARG A 90 -3.50 7.77 -15.30
C ARG A 90 -2.28 8.64 -15.05
N ILE A 91 -1.35 8.65 -15.99
CA ILE A 91 -0.15 9.48 -15.94
C ILE A 91 -0.20 10.43 -17.14
N ASP A 92 -0.31 11.72 -16.85
CA ASP A 92 -0.29 12.79 -17.85
C ASP A 92 0.92 13.70 -17.60
N VAL A 93 1.71 13.97 -18.64
CA VAL A 93 2.83 14.92 -18.61
C VAL A 93 2.55 15.99 -19.65
N ARG A 94 2.19 17.19 -19.18
CA ARG A 94 1.91 18.36 -20.04
C ARG A 94 2.76 19.56 -19.60
N PRO A 95 3.84 19.87 -20.33
CA PRO A 95 4.69 21.03 -20.04
C PRO A 95 3.99 22.37 -20.26
N GLY A 96 2.90 22.39 -21.04
CA GLY A 96 2.09 23.60 -21.29
C GLY A 96 1.06 23.91 -20.19
N GLY A 97 1.01 23.09 -19.13
CA GLY A 97 -0.02 23.17 -18.09
C GLY A 97 -1.29 22.36 -18.43
N PHE A 98 -2.15 22.22 -17.44
CA PHE A 98 -3.42 21.52 -17.55
C PHE A 98 -4.57 22.53 -17.50
N SER A 99 -5.47 22.51 -18.47
CA SER A 99 -6.71 23.29 -18.44
C SER A 99 -7.83 22.58 -17.68
N ASN A 100 -7.88 21.24 -17.75
CA ASN A 100 -8.70 20.35 -16.95
C ASN A 100 -7.96 19.02 -16.81
N VAL A 101 -7.77 18.54 -15.58
CA VAL A 101 -7.29 17.18 -15.32
C VAL A 101 -8.52 16.30 -15.18
N VAL A 102 -8.65 15.28 -16.03
CA VAL A 102 -9.80 14.37 -16.00
C VAL A 102 -9.52 13.30 -14.94
N GLU A 103 -10.27 13.33 -13.84
CA GLU A 103 -10.26 12.27 -12.81
C GLU A 103 -11.03 11.02 -13.29
N SER A 104 -10.54 10.37 -14.34
CA SER A 104 -11.14 9.14 -14.89
C SER A 104 -10.58 7.85 -14.29
N ALA A 105 -9.50 7.93 -13.49
CA ALA A 105 -8.84 6.78 -12.86
C ALA A 105 -8.66 6.99 -11.34
N ASP A 106 -8.46 5.90 -10.58
CA ASP A 106 -8.31 5.96 -9.12
C ASP A 106 -7.14 6.80 -8.63
N LEU A 107 -6.08 6.82 -9.43
CA LEU A 107 -4.89 7.63 -9.22
C LEU A 107 -4.57 8.42 -10.49
N VAL A 108 -4.48 9.75 -10.38
CA VAL A 108 -4.09 10.62 -11.48
C VAL A 108 -2.83 11.39 -11.11
N LEU A 109 -1.78 11.21 -11.91
CA LEU A 109 -0.50 11.91 -11.77
C LEU A 109 -0.32 12.84 -12.97
N ALA A 110 -0.49 14.13 -12.73
CA ALA A 110 -0.42 15.18 -13.75
C ALA A 110 0.84 16.04 -13.55
N PHE A 111 1.88 15.81 -14.34
CA PHE A 111 3.14 16.56 -14.30
C PHE A 111 3.03 17.83 -15.16
N GLY A 112 2.96 18.98 -14.49
CA GLY A 112 2.90 20.31 -15.10
C GLY A 112 4.28 20.97 -15.22
N PRO A 113 4.33 22.22 -15.70
CA PRO A 113 5.59 22.96 -15.87
C PRO A 113 6.32 23.25 -14.56
N ASP A 114 5.59 23.55 -13.48
CA ASP A 114 6.16 23.98 -12.19
C ASP A 114 5.57 23.21 -10.99
N ASN A 115 4.56 22.38 -11.23
CA ASN A 115 3.90 21.58 -10.22
C ASN A 115 3.61 20.15 -10.71
N LEU A 116 3.57 19.23 -9.76
CA LEU A 116 2.98 17.91 -9.89
C LEU A 116 1.59 17.97 -9.28
N GLN A 117 0.55 17.67 -10.05
CA GLN A 117 -0.81 17.56 -9.56
C GLN A 117 -1.10 16.10 -9.27
N PHE A 118 -1.41 15.80 -8.01
CA PHE A 118 -1.83 14.48 -7.56
C PHE A 118 -3.34 14.51 -7.35
N GLY A 119 -4.08 13.72 -8.14
CA GLY A 119 -5.52 13.52 -7.99
C GLY A 119 -5.83 12.07 -7.59
N SER A 120 -6.89 11.87 -6.83
CA SER A 120 -7.39 10.53 -6.51
C SER A 120 -8.91 10.52 -6.51
N SER A 121 -9.50 9.44 -7.03
CA SER A 121 -10.95 9.22 -7.08
C SER A 121 -11.61 9.21 -5.69
N LEU A 122 -10.82 9.05 -4.62
CA LEU A 122 -11.24 9.15 -3.22
C LEU A 122 -11.67 10.56 -2.78
N GLY A 123 -11.68 11.55 -3.69
CA GLY A 123 -12.21 12.89 -3.41
C GLY A 123 -11.25 13.78 -2.62
N LEU A 124 -9.95 13.45 -2.61
CA LEU A 124 -8.90 14.31 -2.04
C LEU A 124 -8.64 15.56 -2.90
N GLY A 125 -9.22 15.62 -4.11
CA GLY A 125 -9.02 16.69 -5.07
C GLY A 125 -7.62 16.71 -5.66
N LEU A 126 -7.42 17.57 -6.65
CA LEU A 126 -6.11 17.81 -7.27
C LEU A 126 -5.23 18.61 -6.33
N LEU A 127 -4.27 17.95 -5.70
CA LEU A 127 -3.28 18.56 -4.82
C LEU A 127 -2.04 18.99 -5.63
N PRO A 128 -1.75 20.30 -5.75
CA PRO A 128 -0.55 20.78 -6.41
C PRO A 128 0.67 20.65 -5.47
N LEU A 129 1.56 19.74 -5.80
CA LEU A 129 2.87 19.56 -5.18
C LEU A 129 3.93 20.35 -5.97
N PRO A 130 4.57 21.37 -5.38
CA PRO A 130 5.61 22.13 -6.07
C PRO A 130 6.87 21.29 -6.24
N TYR A 131 7.55 21.41 -7.39
CA TYR A 131 8.83 20.73 -7.58
C TYR A 131 9.91 21.28 -6.64
N PRO A 132 10.80 20.42 -6.12
CA PRO A 132 11.91 20.85 -5.29
C PRO A 132 12.88 21.75 -6.09
N LYS A 133 13.19 22.93 -5.56
CA LYS A 133 14.03 23.93 -6.25
C LYS A 133 15.54 23.63 -6.20
N GLY A 134 15.97 22.82 -5.24
CA GLY A 134 17.40 22.59 -4.94
C GLY A 134 18.03 21.37 -5.63
N TRP A 135 17.24 20.46 -6.21
CA TRP A 135 17.71 19.21 -6.79
C TRP A 135 17.40 19.13 -8.29
N ILE A 136 18.36 18.59 -9.05
CA ILE A 136 18.19 18.28 -10.46
C ILE A 136 17.83 16.79 -10.52
N TRP A 137 16.63 16.50 -10.99
CA TRP A 137 16.20 15.13 -11.24
C TRP A 137 16.15 14.90 -12.75
N SER A 138 16.95 13.97 -13.23
CA SER A 138 16.83 13.49 -14.60
C SER A 138 15.47 12.82 -14.77
N PHE A 139 14.62 13.43 -15.59
CA PHE A 139 13.27 12.93 -15.87
C PHE A 139 13.16 12.64 -17.36
N ASN A 140 13.95 11.68 -17.82
CA ASN A 140 14.10 11.30 -19.22
C ASN A 140 14.00 9.78 -19.40
N LYS A 141 13.66 9.34 -20.62
CA LYS A 141 13.61 7.91 -20.93
C LYS A 141 14.95 7.19 -20.74
N THR A 142 16.05 7.84 -21.14
CA THR A 142 17.41 7.27 -21.16
C THR A 142 17.95 6.90 -19.77
N GLU A 143 17.52 7.57 -18.71
CA GLU A 143 17.88 7.24 -17.33
C GLU A 143 16.77 6.50 -16.59
N LEU A 144 15.49 6.86 -16.79
CA LEU A 144 14.39 6.17 -16.11
C LEU A 144 14.17 4.74 -16.58
N GLU A 145 14.31 4.45 -17.87
CA GLU A 145 14.07 3.10 -18.41
C GLU A 145 15.08 2.08 -17.85
N PRO A 146 16.40 2.33 -17.86
CA PRO A 146 17.36 1.41 -17.25
C PRO A 146 17.23 1.35 -15.73
N TRP A 147 16.98 2.49 -15.07
CA TRP A 147 16.83 2.53 -13.62
C TRP A 147 15.60 1.75 -13.15
N TRP A 148 14.46 1.96 -13.82
CA TRP A 148 13.22 1.27 -13.51
C TRP A 148 13.30 -0.21 -13.84
N GLY A 149 13.82 -0.57 -15.03
CA GLY A 149 14.04 -1.98 -15.40
C GLY A 149 14.94 -2.72 -14.40
N ALA A 150 15.98 -2.06 -13.88
CA ALA A 150 16.90 -2.65 -12.92
C ALA A 150 16.37 -2.68 -11.48
N ARG A 151 15.46 -1.78 -11.08
CA ARG A 151 15.07 -1.59 -9.67
C ARG A 151 13.58 -1.77 -9.37
N SER A 152 12.73 -1.97 -10.37
CA SER A 152 11.28 -2.16 -10.19
C SER A 152 10.97 -3.27 -9.18
N HIS A 153 11.66 -4.40 -9.27
CA HIS A 153 11.52 -5.52 -8.34
C HIS A 153 11.93 -5.16 -6.90
N MET A 154 12.96 -4.33 -6.71
CA MET A 154 13.35 -3.83 -5.39
C MET A 154 12.33 -2.84 -4.82
N VAL A 155 11.76 -1.99 -5.67
CA VAL A 155 10.69 -1.06 -5.28
C VAL A 155 9.43 -1.83 -4.86
N LEU A 156 9.04 -2.85 -5.62
CA LEU A 156 7.92 -3.75 -5.27
C LEU A 156 8.19 -4.53 -3.97
N ALA A 157 9.41 -5.03 -3.78
CA ALA A 157 9.79 -5.70 -2.53
C ALA A 157 9.76 -4.74 -1.33
N GLY A 158 10.25 -3.52 -1.51
CA GLY A 158 10.19 -2.45 -0.51
C GLY A 158 8.74 -2.07 -0.17
N LEU A 159 7.86 -1.98 -1.17
CA LEU A 159 6.42 -1.76 -0.97
C LEU A 159 5.80 -2.91 -0.16
N GLY A 160 6.08 -4.16 -0.53
CA GLY A 160 5.61 -5.34 0.22
C GLY A 160 6.06 -5.30 1.68
N LEU A 161 7.33 -5.01 1.93
CA LEU A 161 7.87 -4.87 3.29
C LEU A 161 7.17 -3.73 4.06
N LEU A 162 6.96 -2.59 3.41
CA LEU A 162 6.28 -1.44 4.00
C LEU A 162 4.85 -1.79 4.39
N VAL A 163 4.12 -2.50 3.52
CA VAL A 163 2.75 -2.98 3.81
C VAL A 163 2.74 -3.91 5.02
N VAL A 164 3.67 -4.87 5.09
CA VAL A 164 3.81 -5.77 6.25
C VAL A 164 4.03 -4.98 7.54
N VAL A 165 5.00 -4.06 7.55
CA VAL A 165 5.32 -3.26 8.73
C VAL A 165 4.14 -2.37 9.14
N ALA A 166 3.49 -1.72 8.17
CA ALA A 166 2.34 -0.86 8.42
C ALA A 166 1.16 -1.65 9.02
N LEU A 167 0.86 -2.85 8.49
CA LEU A 167 -0.18 -3.71 9.02
C LEU A 167 0.12 -4.17 10.45
N LEU A 168 1.36 -4.59 10.73
CA LEU A 168 1.76 -5.00 12.09
C LEU A 168 1.64 -3.84 13.08
N ILE A 169 2.03 -2.63 12.68
CA ILE A 169 1.87 -1.43 13.52
C ILE A 169 0.39 -1.12 13.74
N ALA A 170 -0.42 -1.12 12.67
CA ALA A 170 -1.84 -0.84 12.74
C ALA A 170 -2.58 -1.85 13.62
N TRP A 171 -2.34 -3.15 13.44
CA TRP A 171 -2.93 -4.21 14.26
C TRP A 171 -2.49 -4.14 15.71
N SER A 172 -1.23 -3.81 15.98
CA SER A 172 -0.74 -3.59 17.35
C SER A 172 -1.42 -2.40 18.03
N ALA A 173 -1.58 -1.28 17.30
CA ALA A 173 -2.23 -0.06 17.79
C ALA A 173 -3.73 -0.28 18.04
N LEU A 174 -4.43 -0.92 17.10
CA LEU A 174 -5.84 -1.30 17.25
C LEU A 174 -6.03 -2.32 18.38
N GLY A 175 -5.12 -3.27 18.51
CA GLY A 175 -5.10 -4.22 19.63
C GLY A 175 -4.99 -3.54 20.98
N LEU A 176 -4.20 -2.45 21.09
CA LEU A 176 -4.13 -1.64 22.30
C LEU A 176 -5.43 -0.87 22.54
N LEU A 177 -5.98 -0.24 21.50
CA LEU A 177 -7.23 0.52 21.58
C LEU A 177 -8.42 -0.37 22.01
N TYR A 178 -8.53 -1.56 21.41
CA TYR A 178 -9.61 -2.51 21.66
C TYR A 178 -9.38 -3.40 22.90
N ALA A 179 -8.18 -3.42 23.47
CA ALA A 179 -7.95 -4.12 24.74
C ALA A 179 -8.80 -3.55 25.88
N PHE A 180 -9.07 -2.23 25.85
CA PHE A 180 -9.89 -1.55 26.85
C PHE A 180 -11.35 -2.07 26.88
N PRO A 181 -12.14 -2.01 25.79
CA PRO A 181 -13.49 -2.55 25.80
C PRO A 181 -13.51 -4.06 26.10
N VAL A 182 -12.57 -4.84 25.56
CA VAL A 182 -12.50 -6.29 25.83
C VAL A 182 -12.31 -6.58 27.31
N LYS A 183 -11.47 -5.81 28.02
CA LYS A 183 -11.28 -5.97 29.47
C LYS A 183 -12.53 -5.61 30.27
N VAL A 184 -13.23 -4.54 29.89
CA VAL A 184 -14.47 -4.09 30.54
C VAL A 184 -15.56 -5.16 30.41
N PHE A 185 -15.76 -5.73 29.23
CA PHE A 185 -16.75 -6.79 29.01
C PHE A 185 -16.35 -8.16 29.55
N SER A 186 -15.05 -8.40 29.78
CA SER A 186 -14.52 -9.68 30.29
C SER A 186 -14.62 -9.84 31.82
N VAL A 187 -14.95 -8.79 32.57
CA VAL A 187 -15.23 -8.76 34.04
C VAL A 187 -14.41 -9.78 34.87
N ASN A 188 -13.08 -9.82 34.67
CA ASN A 188 -12.08 -10.68 35.37
C ASN A 188 -11.75 -12.08 34.79
N ARG A 189 -12.26 -12.48 33.63
CA ARG A 189 -11.85 -13.78 33.02
C ARG A 189 -10.51 -13.75 32.27
N VAL A 190 -10.01 -12.58 31.88
CA VAL A 190 -8.82 -12.45 31.03
C VAL A 190 -7.93 -11.30 31.50
N ASP A 191 -6.62 -11.52 31.57
CA ASP A 191 -5.63 -10.47 31.84
C ASP A 191 -5.54 -9.43 30.73
N TRP A 192 -5.02 -8.23 31.04
CA TRP A 192 -4.82 -7.15 30.05
C TRP A 192 -4.02 -7.59 28.82
N MET A 193 -3.03 -8.46 29.00
CA MET A 193 -2.28 -9.10 27.91
C MET A 193 -3.11 -10.08 27.10
N GLY A 194 -4.02 -10.83 27.72
CA GLY A 194 -4.92 -11.74 27.02
C GLY A 194 -5.99 -10.97 26.22
N ALA A 195 -6.53 -9.89 26.79
CA ALA A 195 -7.50 -9.02 26.13
C ALA A 195 -6.92 -8.38 24.85
N ARG A 196 -5.65 -7.91 24.92
CA ARG A 196 -4.94 -7.40 23.75
C ARG A 196 -4.75 -8.46 22.66
N LYS A 197 -4.38 -9.70 23.02
CA LYS A 197 -4.20 -10.79 22.04
C LYS A 197 -5.51 -11.18 21.34
N ILE A 198 -6.63 -11.22 22.08
CA ILE A 198 -7.97 -11.45 21.51
C ILE A 198 -8.32 -10.33 20.52
N ALA A 199 -8.08 -9.07 20.93
CA ALA A 199 -8.39 -7.90 20.12
C ALA A 199 -7.61 -7.84 18.79
N VAL A 200 -6.36 -8.30 18.79
CA VAL A 200 -5.58 -8.38 17.54
C VAL A 200 -6.03 -9.57 16.69
N ALA A 201 -6.24 -10.74 17.29
CA ALA A 201 -6.70 -11.93 16.55
C ALA A 201 -8.06 -11.72 15.86
N ALA A 202 -8.95 -10.90 16.43
CA ALA A 202 -10.23 -10.55 15.85
C ALA A 202 -10.14 -9.73 14.55
N GLN A 203 -8.99 -9.12 14.26
CA GLN A 203 -8.79 -8.31 13.05
C GLN A 203 -8.36 -9.14 11.83
N LEU A 204 -7.86 -10.37 12.06
CA LEU A 204 -7.35 -11.25 11.00
C LEU A 204 -8.43 -11.68 9.98
N PRO A 205 -9.68 -11.99 10.37
CA PRO A 205 -10.75 -12.24 9.39
C PRO A 205 -11.05 -11.02 8.50
N GLY A 206 -10.95 -9.81 9.05
CA GLY A 206 -11.13 -8.57 8.27
C GLY A 206 -10.04 -8.39 7.21
N ALA A 207 -8.80 -8.76 7.53
CA ALA A 207 -7.69 -8.74 6.58
C ALA A 207 -7.91 -9.69 5.39
N LEU A 208 -8.56 -10.84 5.60
CA LEU A 208 -8.93 -11.75 4.52
C LEU A 208 -10.00 -11.16 3.60
N VAL A 209 -11.03 -10.55 4.16
CA VAL A 209 -12.07 -9.89 3.36
C VAL A 209 -11.47 -8.77 2.50
N MET A 210 -10.55 -7.98 3.08
CA MET A 210 -9.80 -6.97 2.33
C MET A 210 -8.96 -7.59 1.21
N THR A 211 -8.28 -8.70 1.47
CA THR A 211 -7.48 -9.43 0.46
C THR A 211 -8.36 -9.91 -0.70
N VAL A 212 -9.50 -10.52 -0.40
CA VAL A 212 -10.47 -10.96 -1.41
C VAL A 212 -11.02 -9.77 -2.19
N GLY A 213 -11.32 -8.66 -1.52
CA GLY A 213 -11.75 -7.42 -2.17
C GLY A 213 -10.74 -6.92 -3.20
N ILE A 214 -9.44 -6.89 -2.85
CA ILE A 214 -8.38 -6.47 -3.79
C ILE A 214 -8.25 -7.42 -4.98
N VAL A 215 -8.45 -8.73 -4.78
CA VAL A 215 -8.38 -9.72 -5.87
C VAL A 215 -9.58 -9.63 -6.82
N LEU A 216 -10.75 -9.25 -6.31
CA LEU A 216 -11.99 -9.14 -7.09
C LEU A 216 -12.16 -7.77 -7.77
N TYR A 217 -11.30 -6.80 -7.45
CA TYR A 217 -11.27 -5.46 -8.02
C TYR A 217 -10.52 -5.46 -9.35
#